data_AF-A0A0B1TUR0-F1
#
_entry.id   AF-A0A0B1TUR0-F1
#
_cell.length_a   1.000
_cell.length_b   1.000
_cell.length_c   1.000
_cell.angle_alpha   90.00
_cell.angle_beta   90.00
_cell.angle_gamma   90.00
#
_symmetry.space_group_name_H-M   'P 1'
#
loop_
_entity.id
_entity.type
_entity.pdbx_description
1 polymer ?
#
loop_
_entity_poly.entity_id
_entity_poly.type
_entity_poly.pdbx_seq_one_letter_code
_entity_poly.pdbx_strand_id
1 'polypeptide(L)'
;MAYDHFVGNTDCIHVVLFRACDSTEEQYKQVLYWMNFLKGRVTPTEPIGHCGIISRRSKVVIVGTHASPTLFPNKNSDGEYESSDTEAMLKTVRLRFETHFDICEKLLLLDSSNPSCAGMKALKNYLKETRAAILGRLQKPIGLLDATMPFLQSMRKQHANFPVVSWPTFASIVRTDINPLTGDAHCRQLIQQLQLIGEVVYLRDETAEMDYVVLNPEWLGTHIIGQLLSAEFLSRCR
;
A
#
# COMPACT_ATOMS: atom_id res chain seq x y z
N MET A 1 8.01 6.38 11.26
CA MET A 1 7.83 5.18 12.09
C MET A 1 6.49 4.52 11.83
N ALA A 2 5.31 5.11 12.12
CA ALA A 2 4.03 4.44 11.81
C ALA A 2 3.79 4.16 10.31
N TYR A 3 4.06 5.13 9.42
CA TYR A 3 3.87 4.99 7.97
C TYR A 3 4.73 3.90 7.32
N ASP A 4 5.88 3.57 7.92
CA ASP A 4 6.81 2.58 7.38
C ASP A 4 6.18 1.17 7.44
N HIS A 5 5.28 0.93 8.42
CA HIS A 5 4.50 -0.31 8.53
C HIS A 5 3.44 -0.49 7.43
N PHE A 6 3.03 0.60 6.77
CA PHE A 6 1.97 0.57 5.75
C PHE A 6 2.49 0.75 4.32
N VAL A 7 3.49 1.63 4.13
CA VAL A 7 3.95 2.07 2.80
C VAL A 7 5.23 1.35 2.36
N GLY A 8 6.04 0.85 3.29
CA GLY A 8 7.33 0.20 2.96
C GLY A 8 7.22 -1.20 2.35
N ASN A 9 6.02 -1.75 2.25
CA ASN A 9 5.80 -3.10 1.75
C ASN A 9 5.85 -3.17 0.22
N THR A 10 6.77 -3.94 -0.33
CA THR A 10 6.89 -4.14 -1.79
C THR A 10 5.79 -5.03 -2.37
N ASP A 11 5.02 -5.74 -1.54
CA ASP A 11 3.86 -6.59 -1.91
C ASP A 11 2.54 -5.81 -2.03
N CYS A 12 2.59 -4.49 -2.16
CA CYS A 12 1.42 -3.65 -2.43
C CYS A 12 1.50 -2.94 -3.78
N ILE A 13 0.40 -2.31 -4.17
CA ILE A 13 0.31 -1.48 -5.38
C ILE A 13 0.14 -0.03 -4.93
N HIS A 14 1.06 0.84 -5.31
CA HIS A 14 0.94 2.28 -5.06
C HIS A 14 0.26 2.96 -6.26
N VAL A 15 -0.82 3.68 -5.98
CA VAL A 15 -1.54 4.48 -6.96
C VAL A 15 -1.21 5.95 -6.68
N VAL A 16 -0.40 6.58 -7.54
CA VAL A 16 -0.04 8.00 -7.43
C VAL A 16 -1.04 8.81 -8.22
N LEU A 17 -1.84 9.61 -7.52
CA LEU A 17 -2.88 10.45 -8.10
C LEU A 17 -2.39 11.89 -8.28
N PHE A 18 -2.75 12.50 -9.40
CA PHE A 18 -2.66 13.95 -9.61
C PHE A 18 -3.92 14.44 -10.33
N ARG A 19 -4.13 15.76 -10.37
CA ARG A 19 -5.24 16.36 -11.13
C ARG A 19 -4.77 16.70 -12.54
N ALA A 20 -5.41 16.11 -13.54
CA ALA A 20 -5.04 16.29 -14.95
C ALA A 20 -5.45 17.67 -15.50
N CYS A 21 -6.24 18.44 -14.75
CA CYS A 21 -6.63 19.81 -15.08
C CYS A 21 -5.68 20.88 -14.52
N ASP A 22 -4.72 20.51 -13.67
CA ASP A 22 -3.68 21.42 -13.19
C ASP A 22 -2.66 21.68 -14.31
N SER A 23 -1.79 22.68 -14.17
CA SER A 23 -0.75 22.96 -15.17
C SER A 23 0.27 21.81 -15.26
N THR A 24 0.89 21.58 -16.43
CA THR A 24 1.89 20.50 -16.62
C THR A 24 3.02 20.56 -15.59
N GLU A 25 3.45 21.76 -15.20
CA GLU A 25 4.47 21.97 -14.17
C GLU A 25 3.99 21.48 -12.79
N GLU A 26 2.76 21.80 -12.40
CA GLU A 26 2.17 21.35 -11.13
C GLU A 26 1.94 19.84 -11.11
N GLN A 27 1.43 19.27 -12.20
CA GLN A 27 1.27 17.83 -12.36
C GLN A 27 2.61 17.12 -12.12
N TYR A 28 3.68 17.60 -12.76
CA TYR A 28 5.01 17.03 -12.62
C TYR A 28 5.56 17.18 -11.19
N LYS A 29 5.41 18.36 -10.56
CA LYS A 29 5.81 18.59 -9.16
C LYS A 29 5.09 17.65 -8.19
N GLN A 30 3.77 17.48 -8.34
CA GLN A 30 2.97 16.57 -7.50
C GLN A 30 3.44 15.12 -7.65
N VAL A 31 3.61 14.64 -8.89
CA VAL A 31 4.09 13.28 -9.16
C VAL A 31 5.49 13.08 -8.58
N LEU A 32 6.43 14.00 -8.82
CA LEU A 32 7.79 13.91 -8.27
C LEU A 32 7.79 13.90 -6.74
N TYR A 33 6.96 14.71 -6.09
CA TYR A 33 6.86 14.73 -4.64
C TYR A 33 6.48 13.34 -4.11
N TRP A 34 5.40 12.76 -4.63
CA TRP A 34 4.93 11.44 -4.18
C TRP A 34 5.91 10.32 -4.51
N MET A 35 6.54 10.35 -5.68
CA MET A 35 7.56 9.36 -6.05
C MET A 35 8.79 9.43 -5.14
N ASN A 36 9.26 10.63 -4.78
CA ASN A 36 10.35 10.78 -3.80
C ASN A 36 9.91 10.37 -2.39
N PHE A 37 8.68 10.67 -2.00
CA PHE A 37 8.12 10.23 -0.72
C PHE A 37 8.11 8.70 -0.64
N LEU A 38 7.57 8.01 -1.64
CA LEU A 38 7.59 6.54 -1.71
C LEU A 38 9.02 6.01 -1.67
N LYS A 39 9.95 6.64 -2.40
CA LYS A 39 11.35 6.21 -2.44
C LYS A 39 11.99 6.29 -1.05
N GLY A 40 11.65 7.30 -0.26
CA GLY A 40 12.12 7.43 1.11
C GLY A 40 11.52 6.42 2.10
N ARG A 41 10.51 5.63 1.70
CA ARG A 41 9.80 4.66 2.55
C ARG A 41 10.09 3.21 2.20
N VAL A 42 10.54 2.93 0.98
CA VAL A 42 10.88 1.58 0.55
C VAL A 42 12.37 1.36 0.78
N THR A 43 12.70 0.59 1.81
CA THR A 43 14.09 0.18 2.08
C THR A 43 14.57 -0.76 0.98
N PRO A 44 15.70 -0.49 0.31
CA PRO A 44 16.27 -1.41 -0.67
C PRO A 44 16.57 -2.76 -0.01
N THR A 45 16.07 -3.85 -0.59
CA THR A 45 16.38 -5.21 -0.14
C THR A 45 17.49 -5.80 -1.00
N GLU A 46 18.54 -6.31 -0.37
CA GLU A 46 19.58 -7.08 -1.05
C GLU A 46 19.04 -8.43 -1.58
N PRO A 47 19.59 -8.96 -2.68
CA PRO A 47 20.68 -8.41 -3.47
C PRO A 47 20.23 -7.29 -4.43
N ILE A 48 21.08 -6.28 -4.60
CA ILE A 48 20.94 -5.26 -5.64
C ILE A 48 21.52 -5.83 -6.94
N GLY A 49 20.71 -5.88 -7.99
CA GLY A 49 21.09 -6.41 -9.30
C GLY A 49 21.90 -5.42 -10.15
N HIS A 50 22.15 -5.82 -11.40
CA HIS A 50 22.84 -4.99 -12.39
C HIS A 50 22.17 -3.61 -12.54
N CYS A 51 22.96 -2.57 -12.77
CA CYS A 51 22.51 -1.16 -12.85
C CYS A 51 21.78 -0.63 -11.60
N GLY A 52 21.98 -1.23 -10.42
CA GLY A 52 21.34 -0.78 -9.18
C GLY A 52 19.86 -1.16 -9.09
N ILE A 53 19.40 -2.10 -9.93
CA ILE A 53 18.01 -2.54 -9.96
C ILE A 53 17.74 -3.45 -8.75
N ILE A 54 16.81 -3.04 -7.89
CA ILE A 54 16.40 -3.84 -6.75
C ILE A 54 15.58 -5.04 -7.24
N SER A 55 15.85 -6.24 -6.72
CA SER A 55 15.17 -7.47 -7.15
C SER A 55 13.66 -7.47 -6.83
N ARG A 56 13.25 -6.79 -5.75
CA ARG A 56 11.85 -6.59 -5.35
C ARG A 56 11.51 -5.11 -5.33
N ARG A 57 10.93 -4.63 -6.43
CA ARG A 57 10.45 -3.24 -6.55
C ARG A 57 8.96 -3.16 -6.26
N SER A 58 8.53 -2.12 -5.56
CA SER A 58 7.10 -1.84 -5.39
C SER A 58 6.47 -1.49 -6.74
N LYS A 59 5.22 -1.92 -6.93
CA LYS A 59 4.44 -1.65 -8.14
C LYS A 59 3.82 -0.27 -8.03
N VAL A 60 4.02 0.58 -9.04
CA VAL A 60 3.50 1.95 -9.04
C VAL A 60 2.73 2.23 -10.32
N VAL A 61 1.53 2.79 -10.20
CA VAL A 61 0.76 3.33 -11.34
C VAL A 61 0.48 4.80 -11.11
N ILE A 62 0.69 5.61 -12.14
CA ILE A 62 0.46 7.05 -12.12
C ILE A 62 -0.87 7.32 -12.83
N VAL A 63 -1.73 8.08 -12.17
CA VAL A 63 -3.11 8.28 -12.61
C VAL A 63 -3.47 9.77 -12.54
N GLY A 64 -3.81 10.34 -13.69
CA GLY A 64 -4.34 11.69 -13.79
C GLY A 64 -5.86 11.66 -13.67
N THR A 65 -6.40 12.29 -12.64
CA THR A 65 -7.84 12.40 -12.38
C THR A 65 -8.43 13.63 -13.07
N HIS A 66 -9.77 13.73 -13.14
CA HIS A 66 -10.47 14.87 -13.77
C HIS A 66 -10.14 15.07 -15.27
N ALA A 67 -9.73 14.00 -15.96
CA ALA A 67 -9.53 14.06 -17.40
C ALA A 67 -10.87 14.27 -18.11
N SER A 68 -10.92 15.21 -19.04
CA SER A 68 -12.11 15.55 -19.80
C SER A 68 -11.81 15.60 -21.30
N PRO A 69 -12.83 15.50 -22.18
CA PRO A 69 -12.64 15.67 -23.62
C PRO A 69 -12.10 17.05 -24.01
N THR A 70 -12.34 18.07 -23.19
CA THR A 70 -11.85 19.44 -23.43
C THR A 70 -10.35 19.57 -23.18
N LEU A 71 -9.82 18.83 -22.21
CA LEU A 71 -8.39 18.81 -21.88
C LEU A 71 -7.63 17.79 -22.74
N PHE A 72 -8.25 16.65 -23.02
CA PHE A 72 -7.68 15.54 -23.77
C PHE A 72 -8.61 15.18 -24.94
N PRO A 73 -8.47 15.84 -26.09
CA PRO A 73 -9.36 15.61 -27.24
C PRO A 73 -9.10 14.26 -27.92
N ASN A 74 -7.88 13.72 -27.78
CA ASN A 74 -7.46 12.49 -28.42
C ASN A 74 -7.71 11.28 -27.52
N LYS A 75 -8.09 10.17 -28.16
CA LYS A 75 -8.27 8.87 -27.52
C LYS A 75 -7.63 7.77 -28.34
N ASN A 76 -7.18 6.72 -27.68
CA ASN A 76 -6.66 5.52 -28.34
C ASN A 76 -7.78 4.60 -28.84
N SER A 77 -7.38 3.46 -29.43
CA SER A 77 -8.30 2.41 -29.90
C SER A 77 -9.19 1.82 -28.79
N ASP A 78 -8.75 1.88 -27.54
CA ASP A 78 -9.48 1.39 -26.37
C ASP A 78 -10.40 2.47 -25.74
N GLY A 79 -10.42 3.68 -26.31
CA GLY A 79 -11.21 4.82 -25.85
C GLY A 79 -10.62 5.56 -24.65
N GLU A 80 -9.38 5.28 -24.28
CA GLU A 80 -8.63 5.97 -23.22
C GLU A 80 -8.08 7.30 -23.73
N TYR A 81 -8.09 8.33 -22.88
CA TYR A 81 -7.49 9.62 -23.23
C TYR A 81 -5.96 9.51 -23.38
N GLU A 82 -5.40 10.27 -24.32
CA GLU A 82 -3.96 10.32 -24.56
C GLU A 82 -3.47 11.76 -24.73
N SER A 83 -2.23 12.00 -24.29
CA SER A 83 -1.52 13.27 -24.46
C SER A 83 -0.02 13.04 -24.50
N SER A 84 0.65 13.68 -25.47
CA SER A 84 2.11 13.69 -25.59
C SER A 84 2.81 14.23 -24.34
N ASP A 85 2.19 15.19 -23.67
CA ASP A 85 2.77 15.80 -22.45
C ASP A 85 2.78 14.79 -21.30
N THR A 86 1.69 14.04 -21.15
CA THR A 86 1.58 12.99 -20.13
C THR A 86 2.52 11.82 -20.39
N GLU A 87 2.76 11.48 -21.66
CA GLU A 87 3.72 10.47 -22.07
C GLU A 87 5.17 10.91 -21.82
N ALA A 88 5.51 12.15 -22.17
CA ALA A 88 6.83 12.73 -21.92
C ALA A 88 7.12 12.82 -20.41
N MET A 89 6.12 13.21 -19.62
CA MET A 89 6.20 13.20 -18.15
C MET A 89 6.48 11.79 -17.64
N LEU A 90 5.70 10.79 -18.07
CA LEU A 90 5.88 9.40 -17.64
C LEU A 90 7.27 8.88 -17.99
N LYS A 91 7.77 9.14 -19.20
CA LYS A 91 9.11 8.75 -19.62
C LYS A 91 10.19 9.32 -18.70
N THR A 92 10.05 10.58 -18.32
CA THR A 92 10.98 11.25 -17.40
C THR A 92 10.93 10.66 -16.00
N VAL A 93 9.72 10.38 -15.50
CA VAL A 93 9.51 9.75 -14.18
C VAL A 93 10.07 8.32 -14.17
N ARG A 94 9.83 7.53 -15.22
CA ARG A 94 10.39 6.18 -15.36
C ARG A 94 11.91 6.23 -15.33
N LEU A 95 12.55 7.05 -16.16
CA LEU A 95 14.01 7.18 -16.20
C LEU A 95 14.61 7.51 -14.81
N ARG A 96 13.92 8.33 -14.02
CA ARG A 96 14.38 8.75 -12.70
C ARG A 96 14.20 7.68 -11.61
N PHE A 97 13.18 6.84 -11.71
CA PHE A 97 12.74 5.98 -10.60
C PHE A 97 12.68 4.49 -10.94
N GLU A 98 12.94 4.07 -12.17
CA GLU A 98 12.86 2.67 -12.60
C GLU A 98 13.77 1.75 -11.80
N THR A 99 14.91 2.20 -11.30
CA THR A 99 15.78 1.37 -10.44
C THR A 99 15.12 1.00 -9.10
N HIS A 100 14.14 1.79 -8.64
CA HIS A 100 13.48 1.65 -7.35
C HIS A 100 12.07 1.06 -7.46
N PHE A 101 11.36 1.42 -8.53
CA PHE A 101 9.96 1.04 -8.73
C PHE A 101 9.75 0.31 -10.04
N ASP A 102 8.78 -0.59 -10.02
CA ASP A 102 8.22 -1.16 -11.23
C ASP A 102 6.97 -0.34 -11.60
N ILE A 103 7.17 0.60 -12.52
CA ILE A 103 6.20 1.63 -12.88
C ILE A 103 5.40 1.16 -14.10
N CYS A 104 4.07 1.24 -14.00
CA CYS A 104 3.16 0.98 -15.12
C CYS A 104 3.62 1.71 -16.38
N GLU A 105 3.62 1.01 -17.51
CA GLU A 105 4.14 1.56 -18.76
C GLU A 105 3.28 2.67 -19.35
N LYS A 106 2.05 2.80 -18.85
CA LYS A 106 1.08 3.82 -19.26
C LYS A 106 0.62 4.65 -18.06
N LEU A 107 0.49 5.95 -18.30
CA LEU A 107 -0.19 6.87 -17.39
C LEU A 107 -1.68 6.82 -17.70
N LEU A 108 -2.50 6.54 -16.69
CA LEU A 108 -3.93 6.37 -16.88
C LEU A 108 -4.66 7.68 -16.60
N LEU A 109 -5.42 8.16 -17.58
CA LEU A 109 -6.25 9.35 -17.45
C LEU A 109 -7.70 8.97 -17.15
N LEU A 110 -8.22 9.45 -16.02
CA LEU A 110 -9.55 9.13 -15.51
C LEU A 110 -10.48 10.33 -15.59
N ASP A 111 -11.62 10.12 -16.23
CA ASP A 111 -12.78 10.99 -16.02
C ASP A 111 -13.42 10.64 -14.67
N SER A 112 -13.15 11.46 -13.67
CA SER A 112 -13.63 11.27 -12.30
C SER A 112 -15.15 11.43 -12.16
N SER A 113 -15.84 11.97 -13.18
CA SER A 113 -17.30 12.06 -13.20
C SER A 113 -17.96 10.78 -13.74
N ASN A 114 -17.19 9.90 -14.40
CA ASN A 114 -17.69 8.68 -15.00
C ASN A 114 -16.95 7.43 -14.48
N PRO A 115 -17.53 6.67 -13.54
CA PRO A 115 -16.89 5.48 -12.96
C PRO A 115 -16.74 4.30 -13.95
N SER A 116 -17.33 4.41 -15.14
CA SER A 116 -17.25 3.43 -16.23
C SER A 116 -16.41 3.93 -17.41
N CYS A 117 -15.63 5.01 -17.24
CA CYS A 117 -14.73 5.49 -18.28
C CYS A 117 -13.66 4.45 -18.64
N ALA A 118 -13.13 4.51 -19.88
CA ALA A 118 -12.13 3.58 -20.38
C ALA A 118 -10.88 3.53 -19.48
N GLY A 119 -10.41 4.69 -19.01
CA GLY A 119 -9.28 4.75 -18.07
C GLY A 119 -9.54 4.01 -16.76
N MET A 120 -10.77 4.02 -16.23
CA MET A 120 -11.12 3.28 -15.01
C MET A 120 -11.14 1.76 -15.29
N LYS A 121 -11.58 1.35 -16.48
CA LYS A 121 -11.49 -0.05 -16.92
C LYS A 121 -10.03 -0.50 -17.04
N ALA A 122 -9.17 0.33 -17.63
CA ALA A 122 -7.73 0.09 -17.73
C ALA A 122 -7.07 -0.02 -16.35
N LEU A 123 -7.39 0.89 -15.42
CA LEU A 123 -6.88 0.85 -14.06
C LEU A 123 -7.32 -0.44 -13.34
N LYS A 124 -8.59 -0.82 -13.42
CA LYS A 124 -9.10 -2.08 -12.85
C LYS A 124 -8.37 -3.30 -13.41
N ASN A 125 -8.12 -3.33 -14.71
CA ASN A 125 -7.38 -4.41 -15.36
C ASN A 125 -5.92 -4.47 -14.87
N TYR A 126 -5.22 -3.34 -14.88
CA TYR A 126 -3.85 -3.25 -14.36
C TYR A 126 -3.75 -3.70 -12.89
N LEU A 127 -4.67 -3.24 -12.04
CA LEU A 127 -4.71 -3.66 -10.63
C LEU A 127 -4.96 -5.16 -10.48
N LYS A 128 -5.85 -5.74 -11.30
CA LYS A 128 -6.16 -7.18 -11.29
C LYS A 128 -4.95 -8.03 -11.71
N GLU A 129 -4.28 -7.66 -12.80
CA GLU A 129 -3.10 -8.34 -13.31
C GLU A 129 -1.92 -8.23 -12.36
N THR A 130 -1.67 -7.01 -11.86
CA THR A 130 -0.61 -6.75 -10.89
C THR A 130 -0.86 -7.51 -9.58
N ARG A 131 -2.11 -7.57 -9.10
CA ARG A 131 -2.49 -8.41 -7.97
C ARG A 131 -2.16 -9.87 -8.22
N ALA A 132 -2.49 -10.41 -9.39
CA ALA A 132 -2.18 -11.79 -9.73
C ALA A 132 -0.65 -12.06 -9.72
N ALA A 133 0.14 -11.12 -10.25
CA ALA A 133 1.60 -11.20 -10.23
C ALA A 133 2.17 -11.16 -8.80
N ILE A 134 1.62 -10.30 -7.92
CA ILE A 134 2.01 -10.25 -6.50
C ILE A 134 1.65 -11.56 -5.80
N LEU A 135 0.43 -12.06 -5.98
CA LEU A 135 0.01 -13.33 -5.36
C LEU A 135 0.83 -14.53 -5.85
N GLY A 136 1.28 -14.51 -7.11
CA GLY A 136 2.13 -15.57 -7.68
C GLY A 136 3.52 -15.70 -7.04
N ARG A 137 4.04 -14.62 -6.43
CA ARG A 137 5.35 -14.63 -5.74
C ARG A 137 5.26 -14.81 -4.23
N LEU A 138 4.10 -14.51 -3.64
CA LEU A 138 3.91 -14.60 -2.20
C LEU A 138 3.93 -16.07 -1.75
N GLN A 139 4.40 -16.30 -0.53
CA GLN A 139 4.29 -17.62 0.07
C GLN A 139 2.82 -18.00 0.22
N LYS A 140 2.51 -19.28 -0.04
CA LYS A 140 1.15 -19.77 0.14
C LYS A 140 0.71 -19.58 1.61
N PRO A 141 -0.55 -19.18 1.84
CA PRO A 141 -1.13 -19.17 3.18
C PRO A 141 -0.89 -20.51 3.88
N ILE A 142 -0.47 -20.45 5.15
CA ILE A 142 -0.41 -21.65 5.99
C ILE A 142 -1.81 -21.92 6.52
N GLY A 143 -2.17 -23.19 6.74
CA GLY A 143 -3.49 -23.52 7.31
C GLY A 143 -3.75 -22.88 8.68
N LEU A 144 -2.69 -22.47 9.38
CA LEU A 144 -2.79 -21.68 10.60
C LEU A 144 -3.44 -20.29 10.38
N LEU A 145 -3.26 -19.67 9.22
CA LEU A 145 -3.91 -18.39 8.89
C LEU A 145 -5.43 -18.55 8.90
N ASP A 146 -5.94 -19.54 8.15
CA ASP A 146 -7.37 -19.84 8.06
C ASP A 146 -7.94 -20.21 9.43
N ALA A 147 -7.19 -21.01 10.21
CA ALA A 147 -7.56 -21.37 11.57
C ALA A 147 -7.59 -20.16 12.52
N THR A 148 -6.77 -19.13 12.29
CA THR A 148 -6.70 -17.94 13.13
C THR A 148 -7.82 -16.95 12.88
N MET A 149 -8.30 -16.84 11.64
CA MET A 149 -9.30 -15.83 11.24
C MET A 149 -10.58 -15.82 12.11
N PRO A 150 -11.22 -16.96 12.45
CA PRO A 150 -12.38 -16.97 13.34
C PRO A 150 -12.05 -16.48 14.76
N PHE A 151 -10.88 -16.84 15.28
CA PHE A 151 -10.45 -16.46 16.63
C PHE A 151 -10.04 -15.00 16.72
N LEU A 152 -9.51 -14.43 15.64
CA LEU A 152 -9.15 -13.01 15.58
C LEU A 152 -10.36 -12.12 15.85
N GLN A 153 -11.54 -12.50 15.35
CA GLN A 153 -12.80 -11.78 15.63
C GLN A 153 -13.20 -11.85 17.12
N SER A 154 -12.99 -13.01 17.76
CA SER A 154 -13.21 -13.15 19.20
C SER A 154 -12.25 -12.26 19.99
N MET A 155 -10.96 -12.28 19.61
CA MET A 155 -9.91 -11.47 20.23
C MET A 155 -10.22 -9.97 20.12
N ARG A 156 -10.69 -9.50 18.95
CA ARG A 156 -11.14 -8.11 18.76
C ARG A 156 -12.27 -7.72 19.70
N LYS A 157 -13.22 -8.63 19.97
CA LYS A 157 -14.31 -8.38 20.94
C LYS A 157 -13.79 -8.32 22.37
N GLN A 158 -12.90 -9.22 22.75
CA GLN A 158 -12.28 -9.24 24.08
C GLN A 158 -11.46 -7.97 24.35
N HIS A 159 -10.79 -7.46 23.33
CA HIS A 159 -9.95 -6.26 23.38
C HIS A 159 -10.63 -5.02 22.77
N ALA A 160 -11.96 -4.95 22.75
CA ALA A 160 -12.69 -3.89 22.03
C ALA A 160 -12.33 -2.46 22.48
N ASN A 161 -12.06 -2.26 23.78
CA ASN A 161 -11.70 -0.95 24.32
C ASN A 161 -10.25 -0.55 24.01
N PHE A 162 -9.36 -1.53 23.83
CA PHE A 162 -7.96 -1.32 23.53
C PHE A 162 -7.42 -2.52 22.72
N PRO A 163 -7.56 -2.50 21.38
CA PRO A 163 -7.32 -3.64 20.50
C PRO A 163 -5.83 -3.83 20.21
N VAL A 164 -5.00 -3.77 21.24
CA VAL A 164 -3.54 -3.94 21.16
C VAL A 164 -3.12 -4.96 22.20
N VAL A 165 -2.32 -5.93 21.76
CA VAL A 165 -1.70 -6.94 22.63
C VAL A 165 -0.21 -6.97 22.40
N SER A 166 0.57 -7.42 23.38
CA SER A 166 1.99 -7.64 23.18
C SER A 166 2.24 -8.84 22.27
N TRP A 167 3.40 -8.88 21.63
CA TRP A 167 3.81 -10.03 20.81
C TRP A 167 3.81 -11.36 21.59
N PRO A 168 4.35 -11.45 22.83
CA PRO A 168 4.27 -12.67 23.62
C PRO A 168 2.83 -13.11 23.91
N THR A 169 1.94 -12.16 24.23
CA THR A 169 0.52 -12.46 24.47
C THR A 169 -0.15 -12.99 23.21
N PHE A 170 0.08 -12.36 22.06
CA PHE A 170 -0.44 -12.85 20.78
C PHE A 170 0.04 -14.28 20.48
N ALA A 171 1.35 -14.54 20.61
CA ALA A 171 1.91 -15.87 20.36
C ALA A 171 1.36 -16.92 21.35
N SER A 172 1.12 -16.55 22.61
CA SER A 172 0.49 -17.42 23.59
C SER A 172 -0.95 -17.77 23.20
N ILE A 173 -1.76 -16.80 22.80
CA ILE A 173 -3.14 -17.03 22.36
C ILE A 173 -3.17 -17.98 21.17
N VAL A 174 -2.30 -17.79 20.17
CA VAL A 174 -2.21 -18.70 19.01
C VAL A 174 -1.89 -20.13 19.43
N ARG A 175 -1.01 -20.32 20.41
CA ARG A 175 -0.66 -21.66 20.91
C ARG A 175 -1.79 -22.29 21.72
N THR A 176 -2.40 -21.52 22.61
CA THR A 176 -3.39 -22.06 23.55
C THR A 176 -4.74 -22.31 22.87
N ASP A 177 -5.18 -21.37 22.03
CA ASP A 177 -6.56 -21.36 21.54
C ASP A 177 -6.71 -21.87 20.10
N ILE A 178 -5.62 -21.86 19.32
CA ILE A 178 -5.67 -22.22 17.89
C ILE A 178 -4.92 -23.52 17.63
N ASN A 179 -3.62 -23.57 17.93
CA ASN A 179 -2.82 -24.77 17.70
C ASN A 179 -1.59 -24.84 18.66
N PRO A 180 -1.56 -25.80 19.61
CA PRO A 180 -0.48 -25.94 20.59
C PRO A 180 0.88 -26.34 20.00
N LEU A 181 0.90 -26.85 18.76
CA LEU A 181 2.13 -27.17 18.04
C LEU A 181 2.76 -25.96 17.33
N THR A 182 2.19 -24.77 17.50
CA THR A 182 2.69 -23.55 16.88
C THR A 182 3.99 -23.09 17.52
N GLY A 183 5.13 -23.35 16.86
CA GLY A 183 6.42 -22.76 17.21
C GLY A 183 6.54 -21.27 16.83
N ASP A 184 7.63 -20.62 17.26
CA ASP A 184 7.87 -19.19 16.96
C ASP A 184 7.92 -18.88 15.47
N ALA A 185 8.51 -19.76 14.66
CA ALA A 185 8.57 -19.59 13.20
C ALA A 185 7.16 -19.54 12.58
N HIS A 186 6.24 -20.38 13.06
CA HIS A 186 4.85 -20.37 12.61
C HIS A 186 4.15 -19.06 13.01
N CYS A 187 4.34 -18.57 14.25
CA CYS A 187 3.80 -17.27 14.68
C CYS A 187 4.34 -16.13 13.83
N ARG A 188 5.65 -16.12 13.54
CA ARG A 188 6.31 -15.10 12.70
C ARG A 188 5.75 -15.10 11.28
N GLN A 189 5.51 -16.28 10.71
CA GLN A 189 4.88 -16.38 9.38
C GLN A 189 3.41 -15.94 9.41
N LEU A 190 2.66 -16.33 10.45
CA LEU A 190 1.26 -15.94 10.63
C LEU A 190 1.11 -14.42 10.71
N ILE A 191 1.91 -13.74 11.55
CA ILE A 191 1.79 -12.29 11.70
C ILE A 191 2.14 -11.54 10.41
N GLN A 192 3.13 -12.03 9.65
CA GLN A 192 3.44 -11.49 8.34
C GLN A 192 2.25 -11.63 7.40
N GLN A 193 1.63 -12.81 7.33
CA GLN A 193 0.46 -13.04 6.47
C GLN A 193 -0.74 -12.18 6.89
N LEU A 194 -1.04 -12.08 8.18
CA LEU A 194 -2.12 -11.22 8.70
C LEU A 194 -1.88 -9.73 8.40
N GLN A 195 -0.63 -9.26 8.49
CA GLN A 195 -0.29 -7.89 8.12
C GLN A 195 -0.39 -7.64 6.61
N LEU A 196 0.03 -8.60 5.79
CA LEU A 196 -0.08 -8.51 4.32
C LEU A 196 -1.53 -8.35 3.86
N ILE A 197 -2.48 -9.03 4.52
CA ILE A 197 -3.91 -8.93 4.19
C ILE A 197 -4.61 -7.77 4.93
N GLY A 198 -3.88 -7.01 5.76
CA GLY A 198 -4.41 -5.86 6.48
C GLY A 198 -5.34 -6.19 7.64
N GLU A 199 -5.26 -7.41 8.20
CA GLU A 199 -6.08 -7.79 9.36
C GLU A 199 -5.48 -7.29 10.68
N VAL A 200 -4.16 -7.09 10.75
CA VAL A 200 -3.46 -6.59 11.94
C VAL A 200 -2.33 -5.64 11.55
N VAL A 201 -1.85 -4.84 12.50
CA VAL A 201 -0.61 -4.07 12.37
C VAL A 201 0.37 -4.51 13.43
N TYR A 202 1.50 -5.07 13.01
CA TYR A 202 2.61 -5.43 13.88
C TYR A 202 3.57 -4.26 14.00
N LEU A 203 3.64 -3.72 15.21
CA LEU A 203 4.48 -2.60 15.59
C LEU A 203 5.74 -3.15 16.24
N ARG A 204 6.85 -2.98 15.53
CA ARG A 204 8.19 -3.36 15.96
C ARG A 204 9.07 -2.12 15.90
N ASP A 205 9.74 -1.83 16.99
CA ASP A 205 10.68 -0.73 17.12
C ASP A 205 11.96 -1.29 17.77
N GLU A 206 13.12 -1.02 17.17
CA GLU A 206 14.41 -1.48 17.69
C GLU A 206 14.74 -0.88 19.06
N THR A 207 14.11 0.24 19.41
CA THR A 207 14.29 0.93 20.69
C THR A 207 13.27 0.52 21.76
N ALA A 208 12.20 -0.17 21.37
CA ALA A 208 11.18 -0.62 22.31
C ALA A 208 11.58 -1.95 22.96
N GLU A 209 11.29 -2.09 24.25
CA GLU A 209 11.53 -3.35 24.99
C GLU A 209 10.65 -4.50 24.50
N MET A 210 9.54 -4.19 23.82
CA MET A 210 8.54 -5.17 23.42
C MET A 210 7.81 -4.75 22.16
N ASP A 211 7.52 -5.73 21.30
CA ASP A 211 6.71 -5.54 20.10
C ASP A 211 5.21 -5.67 20.42
N TYR A 212 4.38 -5.02 19.61
CA TYR A 212 2.93 -5.01 19.77
C TYR A 212 2.20 -5.44 18.51
N VAL A 213 1.05 -6.07 18.70
CA VAL A 213 0.11 -6.44 17.64
C VAL A 213 -1.17 -5.64 17.84
N VAL A 214 -1.48 -4.76 16.90
CA VAL A 214 -2.76 -4.06 16.82
C VAL A 214 -3.74 -4.96 16.07
N LEU A 215 -4.74 -5.45 16.79
CA LEU A 215 -5.76 -6.39 16.31
C LEU A 215 -6.81 -5.72 15.43
N ASN A 216 -6.97 -4.39 15.55
CA ASN A 216 -7.86 -3.59 14.74
C ASN A 216 -7.09 -2.43 14.07
N PRO A 217 -6.68 -2.59 12.79
CA PRO A 217 -5.96 -1.54 12.06
C PRO A 217 -6.76 -0.23 11.92
N GLU A 218 -8.09 -0.30 11.80
CA GLU A 218 -8.95 0.89 11.69
C GLU A 218 -8.96 1.70 12.99
N TRP A 219 -8.90 1.02 14.15
CA TRP A 219 -8.76 1.70 15.43
C TRP A 219 -7.47 2.54 15.47
N LEU A 220 -6.32 1.96 15.08
CA LEU A 220 -5.07 2.71 15.05
C LEU A 220 -5.09 3.83 14.00
N GLY A 221 -5.52 3.51 12.77
CA GLY A 221 -5.47 4.44 11.64
C GLY A 221 -6.44 5.61 11.78
N THR A 222 -7.70 5.33 12.10
CA THR A 222 -8.76 6.35 12.12
C THR A 222 -8.92 6.97 13.50
N HIS A 223 -9.03 6.14 14.54
CA HIS A 223 -9.42 6.63 15.87
C HIS A 223 -8.24 7.23 16.62
N ILE A 224 -7.04 6.65 16.49
CA ILE A 224 -5.85 7.20 17.13
C ILE A 224 -5.16 8.20 16.22
N ILE A 225 -4.58 7.75 15.11
CA ILE A 225 -3.77 8.61 14.23
C ILE A 225 -4.64 9.68 13.59
N GLY A 226 -5.80 9.30 13.03
CA GLY A 226 -6.73 10.24 12.40
C GLY A 226 -7.22 11.33 13.36
N GLN A 227 -7.56 10.98 14.61
CA GLN A 227 -7.96 11.96 15.61
C GLN A 227 -6.80 12.90 15.97
N LEU A 228 -5.60 12.37 16.25
CA LEU A 228 -4.41 13.16 16.58
C LEU A 228 -4.03 14.15 15.48
N LEU A 229 -4.25 13.78 14.22
CA LEU A 229 -3.96 14.61 13.05
C LEU A 229 -5.16 15.44 12.58
N SER A 230 -6.31 15.33 13.25
CA SER A 230 -7.51 16.07 12.87
C SER A 230 -7.34 17.57 13.11
N ALA A 231 -7.92 18.39 12.23
CA ALA A 231 -7.91 19.84 12.38
C ALA A 231 -8.52 20.28 13.73
N GLU A 232 -9.57 19.58 14.18
CA GLU A 232 -10.21 19.84 15.47
C GLU A 232 -9.26 19.61 16.64
N PHE A 233 -8.59 18.46 16.70
CA PHE A 233 -7.64 18.17 17.78
C PHE A 233 -6.48 19.17 17.78
N LEU A 234 -5.88 19.42 16.61
CA LEU A 234 -4.78 20.37 16.45
C LEU A 234 -5.18 21.81 16.84
N SER A 235 -6.44 22.20 16.63
CA SER A 235 -6.95 23.52 17.02
C SER A 235 -7.08 23.70 18.53
N ARG A 236 -7.31 22.61 19.28
CA ARG A 236 -7.48 22.62 20.74
C ARG A 236 -6.15 22.48 21.50
N CYS A 237 -5.08 22.09 20.82
CA CYS A 237 -3.73 21.98 21.38
C CYS A 237 -2.88 23.26 21.23
N ARG A 238 -3.46 24.35 20.69
CA ARG A 238 -2.81 25.66 20.57
C ARG A 238 -3.17 26.57 21.74
#